data_AF-A0A532UKK3-F1
#
_entry.id   AF-A0A532UKK3-F1
#
_cell.length_a   1.000
_cell.length_b   1.000
_cell.length_c   1.000
_cell.angle_alpha   90.00
_cell.angle_beta   90.00
_cell.angle_gamma   90.00
#
_symmetry.space_group_name_H-M   'P 1'
#
loop_
_entity.id
_entity.type
_entity.pdbx_description
1 polymer ?
#
loop_
_entity_poly.entity_id
_entity_poly.type
_entity_poly.pdbx_seq_one_letter_code
_entity_poly.pdbx_strand_id
1 'polypeptide(L)'
;MSSTEKIKQLFAKSDVTVHSKVDERIVGRALDAFDKSEKTILISAGPNTWRMIMNKTMTKVAAAAAIIALVVVGMHYLGVSPDGTGVVWADVLRNMEASQTVTFTLDGEEYHENECYWRKGTVKIKGPIRRFEGIDGFRSRYGQSREETMIGMMDLSRQNRFVMLYPLKKCAYTADDHGHNETLLTYDGLKKDFHNETEESLGEMEINGRKAVGFRIVKDNKEIMVWADPDTALPIQIESKANDGTETLTLTNITFGVELDDQLFDMTVPDDYLAMNMSTEEFTIPFELTEKYLVEGLEIAANHRGGKFPTFFGRGRPGKEARDKHLEEASRIVAPIEDDFACMLATEYFVRLPKGSEWQYVGEDVQLGDAKKPVCWWKLPDSKTYRVIYGDLSIRDVEPSDLPKVPWLEE
;
A
#
# COMPACT_ATOMS: atom_id res chain seq x y z
N MET A 1 30.88 -39.73 32.31
CA MET A 1 30.28 -38.48 31.81
C MET A 1 29.18 -38.81 30.84
N SER A 2 27.95 -38.34 31.12
CA SER A 2 26.82 -38.52 30.20
C SER A 2 26.97 -37.60 28.98
N SER A 3 26.31 -37.94 27.87
CA SER A 3 26.28 -37.09 26.66
C SER A 3 25.78 -35.67 26.98
N THR A 4 24.89 -35.55 27.96
CA THR A 4 24.37 -34.28 28.48
C THR A 4 25.45 -33.41 29.14
N GLU A 5 26.40 -34.03 29.86
CA GLU A 5 27.51 -33.28 30.50
C GLU A 5 28.53 -32.76 29.49
N LYS A 6 28.77 -33.49 28.39
CA LYS A 6 29.67 -33.05 27.31
C LYS A 6 29.12 -31.85 26.55
N ILE A 7 27.82 -31.83 26.33
CA ILE A 7 27.12 -30.74 25.63
C ILE A 7 27.09 -29.48 26.51
N LYS A 8 26.86 -29.61 27.83
CA LYS A 8 26.93 -28.48 28.76
C LYS A 8 28.34 -27.85 28.85
N GLN A 9 29.40 -28.66 28.77
CA GLN A 9 30.78 -28.14 28.73
C GLN A 9 31.13 -27.41 27.43
N LEU A 10 30.49 -27.75 26.31
CA LEU A 10 30.66 -27.06 25.04
C LEU A 10 29.98 -25.68 25.06
N PHE A 11 28.78 -25.59 25.64
CA PHE A 11 28.06 -24.33 25.77
C PHE A 11 28.63 -23.39 26.85
N ALA A 12 29.29 -23.91 27.88
CA ALA A 12 29.99 -23.08 28.88
C ALA A 12 31.27 -22.41 28.35
N LYS A 13 31.76 -22.78 27.16
CA LYS A 13 32.93 -22.16 26.50
C LYS A 13 32.56 -21.08 25.48
N SER A 14 31.29 -20.95 25.14
CA SER A 14 30.76 -19.90 24.29
C SER A 14 29.95 -18.97 25.18
N ASP A 15 30.33 -17.70 25.33
CA ASP A 15 29.63 -16.69 26.14
C ASP A 15 28.22 -16.36 25.57
N VAL A 16 27.33 -17.35 25.52
CA VAL A 16 25.95 -17.25 25.03
C VAL A 16 25.03 -17.51 26.22
N THR A 17 24.40 -16.46 26.72
CA THR A 17 23.41 -16.56 27.81
C THR A 17 22.05 -16.88 27.21
N VAL A 18 21.56 -18.11 27.40
CA VAL A 18 20.25 -18.57 26.91
C VAL A 18 19.17 -18.40 27.98
N HIS A 19 18.08 -17.73 27.60
CA HIS A 19 16.94 -17.42 28.46
C HIS A 19 16.06 -18.68 28.67
N SER A 20 15.92 -19.11 29.91
CA SER A 20 15.68 -20.52 30.28
C SER A 20 14.22 -21.01 30.30
N LYS A 21 13.34 -20.63 29.36
CA LYS A 21 11.95 -21.16 29.38
C LYS A 21 11.32 -21.62 28.06
N VAL A 22 12.02 -21.56 26.92
CA VAL A 22 11.46 -22.10 25.65
C VAL A 22 12.19 -23.36 25.13
N ASP A 23 13.39 -23.68 25.63
CA ASP A 23 14.24 -24.69 24.97
C ASP A 23 14.17 -26.14 25.48
N GLU A 24 13.63 -26.44 26.67
CA GLU A 24 13.64 -27.83 27.14
C GLU A 24 12.71 -28.75 26.32
N ARG A 25 11.62 -28.19 25.75
CA ARG A 25 10.65 -28.97 24.96
C ARG A 25 11.18 -29.30 23.57
N ILE A 26 11.93 -28.39 22.96
CA ILE A 26 12.50 -28.59 21.62
C ILE A 26 13.68 -29.54 21.70
N VAL A 27 14.56 -29.34 22.68
CA VAL A 27 15.69 -30.24 22.95
C VAL A 27 15.19 -31.64 23.35
N GLY A 28 14.14 -31.75 24.17
CA GLY A 28 13.53 -33.04 24.51
C GLY A 28 12.96 -33.78 23.30
N ARG A 29 12.27 -33.08 22.39
CA ARG A 29 11.74 -33.69 21.16
C ARG A 29 12.84 -34.14 20.19
N ALA A 30 13.93 -33.38 20.09
CA ALA A 30 15.07 -33.76 19.27
C ALA A 30 15.78 -35.00 19.83
N LEU A 31 15.92 -35.09 21.15
CA LEU A 31 16.51 -36.26 21.81
C LEU A 31 15.62 -37.50 21.71
N ASP A 32 14.30 -37.37 21.87
CA ASP A 32 13.35 -38.49 21.71
C ASP A 32 13.30 -39.01 20.26
N ALA A 33 13.41 -38.11 19.27
CA ALA A 33 13.49 -38.48 17.86
C ALA A 33 14.79 -39.24 17.56
N PHE A 34 15.89 -38.84 18.20
CA PHE A 34 17.18 -39.52 18.08
C PHE A 34 17.15 -40.93 18.70
N ASP A 35 16.59 -41.07 19.91
CA ASP A 35 16.45 -42.36 20.61
C ASP A 35 15.50 -43.33 19.86
N LYS A 36 14.45 -42.81 19.24
CA LYS A 36 13.56 -43.59 18.35
C LYS A 36 14.29 -44.06 17.09
N SER A 37 15.12 -43.21 16.48
CA SER A 37 15.89 -43.59 15.30
C SER A 37 16.90 -44.70 15.60
N GLU A 38 17.51 -44.70 16.79
CA GLU A 38 18.43 -45.75 17.22
C GLU A 38 17.71 -47.09 17.47
N LYS A 39 16.49 -47.05 18.04
CA LYS A 39 15.64 -48.25 18.23
C LYS A 39 15.11 -48.82 16.92
N THR A 40 14.79 -47.99 15.92
CA THR A 40 14.34 -48.45 14.60
C THR A 40 15.47 -49.16 13.85
N ILE A 41 16.73 -48.74 14.04
CA ILE A 41 17.91 -49.41 13.48
C ILE A 41 18.16 -50.79 14.12
N LEU A 42 17.78 -50.97 15.40
CA LEU A 42 17.93 -52.24 16.12
C LEU A 42 16.93 -53.34 15.71
N ILE A 43 15.84 -53.00 15.02
CA ILE A 43 14.78 -53.97 14.65
C ILE A 43 15.10 -54.72 13.32
N SER A 44 16.05 -54.24 12.50
CA SER A 44 16.34 -54.84 11.18
C SER A 44 17.62 -55.69 11.06
N ALA A 45 18.25 -56.09 12.16
CA ALA A 45 19.43 -56.97 12.12
C ALA A 45 19.24 -58.19 13.03
N GLY A 46 19.07 -59.36 12.42
CA GLY A 46 19.04 -60.64 13.12
C GLY A 46 20.34 -60.87 13.93
N PRO A 47 20.25 -61.48 15.12
CA PRO A 47 21.38 -61.58 16.03
C PRO A 47 22.31 -62.70 15.57
N ASN A 48 23.55 -62.37 15.24
CA ASN A 48 24.78 -63.11 15.60
C ASN A 48 25.95 -62.94 14.62
N THR A 49 25.83 -62.17 13.54
CA THR A 49 26.95 -61.92 12.61
C THR A 49 27.67 -60.58 12.82
N TRP A 50 27.15 -59.69 13.67
CA TRP A 50 27.72 -58.34 13.85
C TRP A 50 29.04 -58.31 14.62
N ARG A 51 29.39 -59.38 15.35
CA ARG A 51 30.56 -59.39 16.25
C ARG A 51 31.90 -59.67 15.55
N MET A 52 31.91 -60.07 14.27
CA MET A 52 33.16 -60.43 13.59
C MET A 52 33.71 -59.39 12.59
N ILE A 53 32.94 -58.37 12.20
CA ILE A 53 33.37 -57.47 11.09
C ILE A 53 33.81 -56.07 11.57
N MET A 54 33.53 -55.67 12.82
CA MET A 54 33.73 -54.28 13.24
C MET A 54 35.14 -53.93 13.78
N ASN A 55 36.19 -54.57 13.26
CA ASN A 55 37.56 -54.39 13.78
C ASN A 55 38.62 -54.04 12.74
N LYS A 56 38.33 -53.12 11.80
CA LYS A 56 39.37 -52.42 11.03
C LYS A 56 39.05 -50.94 10.84
N THR A 57 40.06 -50.11 11.09
CA THR A 57 40.06 -48.63 11.03
C THR A 57 39.59 -48.04 9.69
N MET A 58 39.60 -48.82 8.60
CA MET A 58 39.14 -48.36 7.29
C MET A 58 37.62 -48.07 7.22
N THR A 59 36.78 -48.79 7.97
CA THR A 59 35.32 -48.58 7.92
C THR A 59 34.89 -47.28 8.62
N LYS A 60 35.69 -46.77 9.56
CA LYS A 60 35.44 -45.47 10.23
C LYS A 60 35.67 -44.28 9.31
N VAL A 61 36.63 -44.37 8.38
CA VAL A 61 36.92 -43.30 7.41
C VAL A 61 35.83 -43.24 6.33
N ALA A 62 35.33 -44.39 5.87
CA ALA A 62 34.26 -44.45 4.88
C ALA A 62 32.92 -43.91 5.41
N ALA A 63 32.58 -44.18 6.67
CA ALA A 63 31.36 -43.64 7.29
C ALA A 63 31.41 -42.12 7.49
N ALA A 64 32.57 -41.56 7.88
CA ALA A 64 32.76 -40.12 7.99
C ALA A 64 32.69 -39.43 6.61
N ALA A 65 33.28 -40.02 5.57
CA ALA A 65 33.21 -39.49 4.21
C ALA A 65 31.79 -39.52 3.63
N ALA A 66 30.97 -40.54 3.95
CA ALA A 66 29.57 -40.61 3.52
C ALA A 66 28.70 -39.56 4.20
N ILE A 67 28.94 -39.24 5.48
CA ILE A 67 28.24 -38.16 6.19
C ILE A 67 28.64 -36.80 5.61
N ILE A 68 29.93 -36.57 5.36
CA ILE A 68 30.40 -35.33 4.72
C ILE A 68 29.82 -35.20 3.31
N ALA A 69 29.79 -36.28 2.51
CA ALA A 69 29.18 -36.26 1.19
C ALA A 69 27.67 -35.98 1.24
N LEU A 70 26.94 -36.51 2.23
CA LEU A 70 25.52 -36.20 2.42
C LEU A 70 25.29 -34.75 2.86
N VAL A 71 26.17 -34.18 3.68
CA VAL A 71 26.12 -32.77 4.07
C VAL A 71 26.46 -31.87 2.88
N VAL A 72 27.46 -32.21 2.07
CA VAL A 72 27.85 -31.46 0.86
C VAL A 72 26.77 -31.55 -0.22
N VAL A 73 26.15 -32.72 -0.42
CA VAL A 73 25.01 -32.88 -1.33
C VAL A 73 23.79 -32.13 -0.81
N GLY A 74 23.52 -32.17 0.50
CA GLY A 74 22.49 -31.35 1.14
C GLY A 74 22.72 -29.84 0.98
N MET A 75 23.97 -29.40 1.12
CA MET A 75 24.39 -28.01 0.86
C MET A 75 24.22 -27.62 -0.61
N HIS A 76 24.50 -28.53 -1.54
CA HIS A 76 24.35 -28.27 -2.97
C HIS A 76 22.89 -28.11 -3.41
N TYR A 77 21.95 -28.81 -2.77
CA TYR A 77 20.50 -28.66 -3.00
C TYR A 77 19.88 -27.45 -2.26
N LEU A 78 20.62 -26.84 -1.31
CA LEU A 78 20.24 -25.63 -0.58
C LEU A 78 20.89 -24.36 -1.16
N GLY A 79 21.52 -24.45 -2.33
CA GLY A 79 22.18 -23.30 -2.98
C GLY A 79 23.47 -22.83 -2.30
N VAL A 80 24.03 -23.62 -1.37
CA VAL A 80 25.31 -23.31 -0.73
C VAL A 80 26.42 -23.83 -1.63
N SER A 81 27.13 -22.92 -2.29
CA SER A 81 28.36 -23.24 -3.03
C SER A 81 29.38 -23.89 -2.07
N PRO A 82 30.09 -24.98 -2.46
CA PRO A 82 31.07 -25.66 -1.61
C PRO A 82 32.19 -24.77 -1.08
N ASP A 83 32.39 -23.60 -1.67
CA ASP A 83 33.41 -22.61 -1.31
C ASP A 83 32.94 -21.63 -0.22
N GLY A 84 31.67 -21.64 0.18
CA GLY A 84 31.12 -20.74 1.21
C GLY A 84 31.00 -19.27 0.79
N THR A 85 31.10 -18.97 -0.52
CA THR A 85 31.18 -17.61 -1.07
C THR A 85 29.89 -17.13 -1.77
N GLY A 86 28.75 -17.82 -1.59
CA GLY A 86 27.48 -17.41 -2.20
C GLY A 86 26.68 -16.46 -1.31
N VAL A 87 26.04 -15.45 -1.90
CA VAL A 87 25.09 -14.57 -1.19
C VAL A 87 23.97 -15.41 -0.60
N VAL A 88 23.77 -15.32 0.72
CA VAL A 88 22.62 -15.91 1.41
C VAL A 88 21.62 -14.83 1.83
N TRP A 89 20.38 -15.23 2.11
CA TRP A 89 19.31 -14.30 2.47
C TRP A 89 19.65 -13.38 3.65
N ALA A 90 20.36 -13.92 4.65
CA ALA A 90 20.83 -13.14 5.80
C ALA A 90 21.78 -11.99 5.41
N ASP A 91 22.57 -12.15 4.34
CA ASP A 91 23.43 -11.07 3.83
C ASP A 91 22.60 -9.96 3.18
N VAL A 92 21.54 -10.34 2.46
CA VAL A 92 20.60 -9.40 1.84
C VAL A 92 19.93 -8.53 2.90
N LEU A 93 19.35 -9.17 3.91
CA LEU A 93 18.71 -8.49 5.04
C LEU A 93 19.68 -7.54 5.74
N ARG A 94 20.88 -8.03 6.09
CA ARG A 94 21.90 -7.23 6.79
C ARG A 94 22.30 -5.99 5.99
N ASN A 95 22.49 -6.12 4.68
CA ASN A 95 22.95 -5.03 3.84
C ASN A 95 21.83 -4.01 3.55
N MET A 96 20.57 -4.46 3.41
CA MET A 96 19.41 -3.56 3.36
C MET A 96 19.27 -2.76 4.66
N GLU A 97 19.44 -3.40 5.81
CA GLU A 97 19.28 -2.79 7.13
C GLU A 97 20.34 -1.75 7.47
N ALA A 98 21.53 -1.87 6.88
CA ALA A 98 22.66 -0.96 7.09
C ALA A 98 22.39 0.45 6.55
N SER A 99 21.40 0.63 5.67
CA SER A 99 21.07 1.93 5.09
C SER A 99 19.84 2.56 5.72
N GLN A 100 19.86 3.88 5.92
CA GLN A 100 18.69 4.68 6.33
C GLN A 100 17.97 5.35 5.15
N THR A 101 18.55 5.25 3.96
CA THR A 101 18.00 5.82 2.73
C THR A 101 17.91 4.78 1.62
N VAL A 102 16.85 4.86 0.82
CA VAL A 102 16.72 4.04 -0.39
C VAL A 102 15.92 4.79 -1.44
N THR A 103 16.31 4.64 -2.70
CA THR A 103 15.53 5.11 -3.85
C THR A 103 15.24 3.95 -4.79
N PHE A 104 14.06 3.94 -5.40
CA PHE A 104 13.70 2.94 -6.41
C PHE A 104 12.61 3.46 -7.34
N THR A 105 12.51 2.89 -8.53
CA THR A 105 11.33 3.02 -9.39
C THR A 105 10.28 2.03 -8.93
N LEU A 106 9.06 2.51 -8.75
CA LEU A 106 7.88 1.71 -8.48
C LEU A 106 7.03 1.64 -9.75
N ASP A 107 6.55 0.44 -10.07
CA ASP A 107 5.49 0.18 -11.04
C ASP A 107 4.52 -0.80 -10.38
N GLY A 108 3.28 -0.38 -10.14
CA GLY A 108 2.33 -1.20 -9.40
C GLY A 108 0.88 -0.98 -9.82
N GLU A 109 0.11 -2.05 -9.75
CA GLU A 109 -1.31 -2.12 -10.05
C GLU A 109 -2.04 -2.85 -8.93
N GLU A 110 -3.17 -2.29 -8.50
CA GLU A 110 -4.09 -2.85 -7.52
C GLU A 110 -5.48 -3.00 -8.15
N TYR A 111 -6.11 -4.14 -7.94
CA TYR A 111 -7.37 -4.53 -8.56
C TYR A 111 -8.44 -4.77 -7.49
N HIS A 112 -9.56 -4.07 -7.62
CA HIS A 112 -10.73 -4.21 -6.76
C HIS A 112 -11.97 -4.48 -7.60
N GLU A 113 -12.47 -5.71 -7.60
CA GLU A 113 -13.60 -6.13 -8.43
C GLU A 113 -13.42 -5.81 -9.93
N ASN A 114 -14.03 -4.71 -10.41
CA ASN A 114 -13.95 -4.25 -11.80
C ASN A 114 -13.11 -2.97 -11.96
N GLU A 115 -12.34 -2.64 -10.93
CA GLU A 115 -11.51 -1.45 -10.82
C GLU A 115 -10.03 -1.82 -10.78
N CYS A 116 -9.20 -0.95 -11.33
CA CYS A 116 -7.75 -1.06 -11.33
C CYS A 116 -7.16 0.32 -11.08
N TYR A 117 -6.42 0.45 -9.99
CA TYR A 117 -5.60 1.60 -9.66
C TYR A 117 -4.16 1.26 -10.02
N TRP A 118 -3.43 2.17 -10.66
CA TRP A 118 -2.02 1.98 -10.92
C TRP A 118 -1.22 3.22 -10.55
N ARG A 119 0.06 3.00 -10.28
CA ARG A 119 1.01 4.07 -10.04
C ARG A 119 2.38 3.68 -10.58
N LYS A 120 3.06 4.67 -11.15
CA LYS A 120 4.42 4.53 -11.65
C LYS A 120 5.22 5.76 -11.32
N GLY A 121 6.38 5.58 -10.71
CA GLY A 121 7.17 6.73 -10.28
C GLY A 121 8.43 6.36 -9.53
N THR A 122 9.09 7.39 -9.01
CA THR A 122 10.26 7.22 -8.15
C THR A 122 9.81 7.32 -6.69
N VAL A 123 10.21 6.34 -5.90
CA VAL A 123 10.11 6.38 -4.45
C VAL A 123 11.47 6.73 -3.86
N LYS A 124 11.47 7.62 -2.88
CA LYS A 124 12.62 7.97 -2.04
C LYS A 124 12.22 7.78 -0.59
N ILE A 125 12.99 7.02 0.16
CA ILE A 125 12.77 6.80 1.58
C ILE A 125 13.96 7.39 2.32
N LYS A 126 13.69 8.28 3.26
CA LYS A 126 14.61 8.74 4.29
C LYS A 126 13.85 8.66 5.60
N GLY A 127 14.06 7.55 6.32
CA GLY A 127 13.24 7.21 7.49
C GLY A 127 13.10 8.40 8.46
N PRO A 128 11.88 8.72 8.93
CA PRO A 128 10.63 7.95 8.78
C PRO A 128 9.81 8.29 7.52
N ILE A 129 10.25 9.21 6.66
CA ILE A 129 9.39 9.73 5.59
C ILE A 129 9.64 8.97 4.27
N ARG A 130 8.56 8.59 3.60
CA ARG A 130 8.56 8.15 2.21
C ARG A 130 8.02 9.27 1.33
N ARG A 131 8.72 9.52 0.23
CA ARG A 131 8.27 10.36 -0.87
C ARG A 131 8.07 9.51 -2.12
N PHE A 132 6.97 9.74 -2.82
CA PHE A 132 6.67 9.24 -4.17
C PHE A 132 6.54 10.44 -5.10
N GLU A 133 7.11 10.33 -6.29
CA GLU A 133 6.94 11.30 -7.38
C GLU A 133 6.68 10.50 -8.66
N GLY A 134 5.52 10.71 -9.26
CA GLY A 134 5.16 9.94 -10.44
C GLY A 134 3.78 10.25 -10.95
N ILE A 135 3.24 9.26 -11.65
CA ILE A 135 1.87 9.27 -12.14
C ILE A 135 1.05 8.20 -11.43
N ASP A 136 -0.21 8.51 -11.17
CA ASP A 136 -1.24 7.55 -10.80
C ASP A 136 -2.35 7.56 -11.84
N GLY A 137 -3.17 6.52 -11.80
CA GLY A 137 -4.35 6.43 -12.63
C GLY A 137 -5.29 5.35 -12.15
N PHE A 138 -6.50 5.42 -12.67
CA PHE A 138 -7.62 4.57 -12.32
C PHE A 138 -8.42 4.16 -13.55
N ARG A 139 -8.87 2.90 -13.57
CA ARG A 139 -9.66 2.30 -14.64
C ARG A 139 -10.76 1.48 -14.02
N SER A 140 -11.97 1.65 -14.54
CA SER A 140 -13.11 0.83 -14.20
C SER A 140 -13.80 0.33 -15.47
N ARG A 141 -14.86 -0.47 -15.30
CA ARG A 141 -15.75 -0.85 -16.40
C ARG A 141 -16.43 0.34 -17.11
N TYR A 142 -16.43 1.53 -16.51
CA TYR A 142 -17.07 2.73 -17.03
C TYR A 142 -16.11 3.65 -17.78
N GLY A 143 -14.81 3.43 -17.66
CA GLY A 143 -13.81 4.21 -18.37
C GLY A 143 -12.45 4.20 -17.67
N GLN A 144 -11.54 4.98 -18.22
CA GLN A 144 -10.21 5.19 -17.67
C GLN A 144 -10.05 6.67 -17.36
N SER A 145 -9.57 7.00 -16.16
CA SER A 145 -9.15 8.35 -15.78
C SER A 145 -7.93 8.77 -16.60
N ARG A 146 -7.67 10.08 -16.61
CA ARG A 146 -6.39 10.59 -17.10
C ARG A 146 -5.30 10.22 -16.10
N GLU A 147 -4.09 9.98 -16.59
CA GLU A 147 -2.93 9.87 -15.72
C GLU A 147 -2.68 11.22 -15.05
N GLU A 148 -2.49 11.22 -13.74
CA GLU A 148 -2.31 12.43 -12.95
C GLU A 148 -0.91 12.48 -12.37
N THR A 149 -0.25 13.63 -12.48
CA THR A 149 1.06 13.82 -11.85
C THR A 149 0.86 14.12 -10.38
N MET A 150 1.43 13.29 -9.51
CA MET A 150 1.28 13.40 -8.07
C MET A 150 2.62 13.33 -7.33
N ILE A 151 2.69 14.04 -6.21
CA ILE A 151 3.78 13.95 -5.24
C ILE A 151 3.17 13.52 -3.91
N GLY A 152 3.51 12.32 -3.46
CA GLY A 152 2.99 11.73 -2.24
C GLY A 152 4.05 11.70 -1.18
N MET A 153 3.78 12.24 0.00
CA MET A 153 4.65 12.14 1.15
C MET A 153 3.91 11.51 2.31
N MET A 154 4.58 10.60 2.99
CA MET A 154 4.00 9.82 4.06
C MET A 154 5.00 9.68 5.19
N ASP A 155 4.57 10.05 6.38
CA ASP A 155 5.31 9.85 7.60
C ASP A 155 5.03 8.42 8.09
N LEU A 156 6.00 7.52 7.96
CA LEU A 156 5.86 6.11 8.36
C LEU A 156 6.04 5.89 9.87
N SER A 157 6.13 6.95 10.67
CA SER A 157 6.11 6.85 12.13
C SER A 157 4.70 6.51 12.64
N ARG A 158 4.53 6.43 13.96
CA ARG A 158 3.22 6.13 14.59
C ARG A 158 2.11 7.12 14.23
N GLN A 159 2.44 8.32 13.76
CA GLN A 159 1.45 9.31 13.36
C GLN A 159 0.83 8.97 11.99
N ASN A 160 1.58 8.32 11.09
CA ASN A 160 1.07 7.83 9.81
C ASN A 160 0.37 8.89 8.94
N ARG A 161 0.69 10.17 9.14
CA ARG A 161 0.11 11.28 8.37
C ARG A 161 0.62 11.27 6.93
N PHE A 162 -0.17 11.83 6.01
CA PHE A 162 0.22 11.94 4.62
C PHE A 162 -0.13 13.30 4.01
N VAL A 163 0.58 13.63 2.93
CA VAL A 163 0.29 14.74 2.03
C VAL A 163 0.40 14.24 0.60
N MET A 164 -0.67 14.38 -0.18
CA MET A 164 -0.67 14.17 -1.62
C MET A 164 -0.83 15.52 -2.31
N LEU A 165 0.13 15.90 -3.13
CA LEU A 165 0.11 17.12 -3.91
C LEU A 165 -0.15 16.78 -5.38
N TYR A 166 -1.00 17.56 -6.03
CA TYR A 166 -1.21 17.55 -7.48
C TYR A 166 -0.72 18.87 -8.08
N PRO A 167 0.55 18.96 -8.49
CA PRO A 167 1.19 20.25 -8.76
C PRO A 167 0.59 21.02 -9.93
N LEU A 168 0.13 20.32 -10.97
CA LEU A 168 -0.49 20.94 -12.14
C LEU A 168 -1.81 21.64 -11.80
N LYS A 169 -2.46 21.19 -10.72
CA LYS A 169 -3.79 21.61 -10.29
C LYS A 169 -3.76 22.56 -9.11
N LYS A 170 -2.61 22.66 -8.43
CA LYS A 170 -2.44 23.35 -7.16
C LYS A 170 -3.47 22.90 -6.11
N CYS A 171 -3.63 21.59 -5.99
CA CYS A 171 -4.46 21.01 -4.95
C CYS A 171 -3.73 19.93 -4.15
N ALA A 172 -4.22 19.70 -2.94
CA ALA A 172 -3.63 18.75 -2.00
C ALA A 172 -4.70 17.99 -1.21
N TYR A 173 -4.41 16.72 -0.92
CA TYR A 173 -5.08 15.97 0.13
C TYR A 173 -4.12 15.75 1.28
N THR A 174 -4.62 15.90 2.50
CA THR A 174 -3.88 15.62 3.72
C THR A 174 -4.69 14.71 4.63
N ALA A 175 -4.05 13.98 5.51
CA ALA A 175 -4.72 13.38 6.65
C ALA A 175 -3.75 13.24 7.82
N ASP A 176 -4.32 13.27 9.02
CA ASP A 176 -3.56 13.09 10.25
C ASP A 176 -3.26 11.60 10.53
N ASP A 177 -3.90 10.69 9.79
CA ASP A 177 -3.63 9.25 9.73
C ASP A 177 -4.05 8.69 8.36
N HIS A 178 -3.20 7.89 7.72
CA HIS A 178 -3.44 7.24 6.41
C HIS A 178 -4.05 5.82 6.53
N GLY A 179 -4.18 5.26 7.74
CA GLY A 179 -4.62 3.86 7.90
C GLY A 179 -3.57 2.83 7.47
N HIS A 180 -3.97 1.75 6.78
CA HIS A 180 -3.06 0.65 6.42
C HIS A 180 -2.10 1.03 5.29
N ASN A 181 -0.84 0.58 5.38
CA ASN A 181 0.19 0.80 4.37
C ASN A 181 0.77 -0.52 3.88
N GLU A 182 0.95 -0.64 2.57
CA GLU A 182 1.71 -1.73 1.97
C GLU A 182 3.11 -1.80 2.58
N THR A 183 3.40 -2.93 3.23
CA THR A 183 4.61 -3.08 4.04
C THR A 183 5.89 -2.99 3.21
N LEU A 184 5.88 -3.50 1.96
CA LEU A 184 6.98 -3.39 0.98
C LEU A 184 7.37 -1.95 0.65
N LEU A 185 6.46 -1.00 0.90
CA LEU A 185 6.67 0.43 0.69
C LEU A 185 6.93 1.18 1.99
N THR A 186 7.22 0.46 3.07
CA THR A 186 7.62 1.02 4.35
C THR A 186 9.03 0.57 4.72
N TYR A 187 9.77 1.43 5.42
CA TYR A 187 11.09 1.08 5.91
C TYR A 187 11.02 -0.10 6.90
N ASP A 188 9.98 -0.15 7.74
CA ASP A 188 9.77 -1.23 8.68
C ASP A 188 9.34 -2.54 8.02
N GLY A 189 8.57 -2.52 6.93
CA GLY A 189 8.18 -3.74 6.21
C GLY A 189 9.33 -4.31 5.38
N LEU A 190 10.15 -3.45 4.74
CA LEU A 190 11.42 -3.89 4.15
C LEU A 190 12.38 -4.51 5.17
N LYS A 191 12.23 -4.21 6.46
CA LYS A 191 13.04 -4.81 7.52
C LYS A 191 12.37 -6.03 8.15
N LYS A 192 11.18 -5.87 8.71
CA LYS A 192 10.52 -6.85 9.58
C LYS A 192 9.84 -7.98 8.83
N ASP A 193 9.28 -7.72 7.64
CA ASP A 193 8.49 -8.75 6.97
C ASP A 193 9.32 -9.87 6.36
N PHE A 194 10.59 -9.58 6.12
CA PHE A 194 11.59 -10.47 5.56
C PHE A 194 12.33 -11.34 6.61
N HIS A 195 12.10 -11.11 7.91
CA HIS A 195 12.67 -11.90 9.02
C HIS A 195 11.81 -13.11 9.44
N ASN A 196 11.07 -13.72 8.51
CA ASN A 196 10.10 -14.77 8.84
C ASN A 196 10.57 -16.21 8.56
N GLU A 197 11.82 -16.40 8.09
CA GLU A 197 12.42 -17.70 7.77
C GLU A 197 11.63 -18.54 6.74
N THR A 198 10.88 -17.88 5.85
CA THR A 198 10.07 -18.56 4.80
C THR A 198 10.71 -18.51 3.42
N GLU A 199 11.95 -18.03 3.32
CA GLU A 199 12.62 -17.86 2.05
C GLU A 199 13.01 -19.19 1.39
N GLU A 200 12.82 -19.26 0.08
CA GLU A 200 13.32 -20.31 -0.80
C GLU A 200 14.42 -19.68 -1.70
N SER A 201 15.62 -20.26 -1.67
CA SER A 201 16.70 -19.85 -2.59
C SER A 201 16.41 -20.38 -4.00
N LEU A 202 16.50 -19.50 -4.99
CA LEU A 202 16.26 -19.81 -6.39
C LEU A 202 17.56 -20.00 -7.18
N GLY A 203 18.71 -19.71 -6.56
CA GLY A 203 20.02 -19.72 -7.19
C GLY A 203 20.31 -18.49 -8.06
N GLU A 204 21.32 -18.62 -8.92
CA GLU A 204 21.73 -17.54 -9.82
C GLU A 204 20.86 -17.46 -11.08
N MET A 205 20.47 -16.25 -11.46
CA MET A 205 19.74 -15.95 -12.69
C MET A 205 20.27 -14.65 -13.32
N GLU A 206 20.02 -14.47 -14.61
CA GLU A 206 20.25 -13.20 -15.30
C GLU A 206 18.97 -12.37 -15.33
N ILE A 207 19.00 -11.17 -14.73
CA ILE A 207 17.89 -10.21 -14.68
C ILE A 207 18.36 -8.92 -15.34
N ASN A 208 17.65 -8.46 -16.37
CA ASN A 208 17.98 -7.24 -17.13
C ASN A 208 19.46 -7.16 -17.59
N GLY A 209 20.05 -8.30 -17.98
CA GLY A 209 21.44 -8.39 -18.42
C GLY A 209 22.48 -8.38 -17.29
N ARG A 210 22.06 -8.54 -16.02
CA ARG A 210 22.92 -8.60 -14.84
C ARG A 210 22.75 -9.92 -14.12
N LYS A 211 23.83 -10.50 -13.61
CA LYS A 211 23.74 -11.65 -12.71
C LYS A 211 23.08 -11.24 -11.40
N ALA A 212 22.21 -12.09 -10.88
CA ALA A 212 21.52 -11.90 -9.62
C ALA A 212 21.33 -13.25 -8.90
N VAL A 213 21.26 -13.21 -7.58
CA VAL A 213 20.85 -14.34 -6.73
C VAL A 213 19.40 -14.12 -6.33
N GLY A 214 18.55 -15.11 -6.63
CA GLY A 214 17.10 -15.02 -6.41
C GLY A 214 16.65 -15.65 -5.10
N PHE A 215 15.69 -14.99 -4.45
CA PHE A 215 14.99 -15.49 -3.27
C PHE A 215 13.48 -15.34 -3.48
N ARG A 216 12.72 -16.35 -3.07
CA ARG A 216 11.26 -16.34 -3.09
C ARG A 216 10.72 -16.39 -1.68
N ILE A 217 9.71 -15.59 -1.40
CA ILE A 217 9.07 -15.48 -0.10
C ILE A 217 7.56 -15.54 -0.33
N VAL A 218 6.85 -16.35 0.45
CA VAL A 218 5.39 -16.43 0.40
C VAL A 218 4.84 -15.98 1.75
N LYS A 219 4.10 -14.88 1.75
CA LYS A 219 3.56 -14.26 2.97
C LYS A 219 2.23 -13.57 2.69
N ASP A 220 1.26 -13.70 3.59
CA ASP A 220 -0.01 -12.94 3.57
C ASP A 220 -0.73 -12.96 2.20
N ASN A 221 -0.80 -14.15 1.59
CA ASN A 221 -1.37 -14.35 0.24
C ASN A 221 -0.62 -13.66 -0.91
N LYS A 222 0.63 -13.24 -0.67
CA LYS A 222 1.52 -12.66 -1.67
C LYS A 222 2.74 -13.56 -1.89
N GLU A 223 3.17 -13.62 -3.14
CA GLU A 223 4.45 -14.14 -3.56
C GLU A 223 5.38 -12.95 -3.83
N ILE A 224 6.54 -12.95 -3.19
CA ILE A 224 7.55 -11.90 -3.31
C ILE A 224 8.83 -12.53 -3.83
N MET A 225 9.38 -11.95 -4.89
CA MET A 225 10.65 -12.34 -5.50
C MET A 225 11.66 -11.23 -5.28
N VAL A 226 12.81 -11.58 -4.71
CA VAL A 226 13.91 -10.65 -4.47
C VAL A 226 15.11 -11.10 -5.26
N TRP A 227 15.61 -10.23 -6.14
CA TRP A 227 16.81 -10.45 -6.94
C TRP A 227 17.92 -9.57 -6.39
N ALA A 228 18.95 -10.19 -5.80
CA ALA A 228 20.07 -9.50 -5.18
C ALA A 228 21.32 -9.55 -6.06
N ASP A 229 22.10 -8.48 -6.06
CA ASP A 229 23.41 -8.43 -6.68
C ASP A 229 24.39 -9.37 -5.96
N PRO A 230 25.12 -10.25 -6.68
CA PRO A 230 25.97 -11.27 -6.06
C PRO A 230 27.20 -10.71 -5.34
N ASP A 231 27.62 -9.48 -5.65
CA ASP A 231 28.82 -8.88 -5.04
C ASP A 231 28.47 -8.07 -3.80
N THR A 232 27.34 -7.36 -3.83
CA THR A 232 26.90 -6.45 -2.77
C THR A 232 25.81 -7.02 -1.87
N ALA A 233 25.19 -8.14 -2.26
CA ALA A 233 23.99 -8.69 -1.64
C ALA A 233 22.81 -7.69 -1.51
N LEU A 234 22.82 -6.58 -2.25
CA LEU A 234 21.70 -5.63 -2.22
C LEU A 234 20.67 -5.99 -3.29
N PRO A 235 19.35 -5.85 -3.00
CA PRO A 235 18.33 -6.03 -4.01
C PRO A 235 18.53 -5.08 -5.19
N ILE A 236 18.45 -5.61 -6.40
CA ILE A 236 18.41 -4.84 -7.66
C ILE A 236 17.01 -4.82 -8.27
N GLN A 237 16.17 -5.79 -7.91
CA GLN A 237 14.76 -5.88 -8.30
C GLN A 237 13.98 -6.63 -7.22
N ILE A 238 12.76 -6.15 -6.93
CA ILE A 238 11.80 -6.81 -6.07
C ILE A 238 10.47 -6.87 -6.80
N GLU A 239 9.85 -8.03 -6.86
CA GLU A 239 8.51 -8.22 -7.42
C GLU A 239 7.61 -8.75 -6.31
N SER A 240 6.37 -8.28 -6.27
CA SER A 240 5.34 -8.79 -5.38
C SER A 240 4.06 -8.98 -6.16
N LYS A 241 3.39 -10.10 -5.92
CA LYS A 241 2.11 -10.42 -6.56
C LYS A 241 1.18 -11.09 -5.55
N ALA A 242 -0.05 -10.60 -5.46
CA ALA A 242 -1.08 -11.31 -4.71
C ALA A 242 -1.52 -12.57 -5.47
N ASN A 243 -1.70 -13.69 -4.76
CA ASN A 243 -2.05 -14.98 -5.36
C ASN A 243 -3.42 -14.96 -6.06
N ASP A 244 -4.33 -14.11 -5.59
CA ASP A 244 -5.64 -13.87 -6.18
C ASP A 244 -5.60 -12.89 -7.37
N GLY A 245 -4.42 -12.36 -7.70
CA GLY A 245 -4.22 -11.40 -8.78
C GLY A 245 -4.67 -9.98 -8.45
N THR A 246 -5.01 -9.69 -7.18
CA THR A 246 -5.47 -8.35 -6.77
C THR A 246 -4.38 -7.30 -6.74
N GLU A 247 -3.10 -7.68 -6.79
CA GLU A 247 -1.99 -6.75 -6.69
C GLU A 247 -0.79 -7.25 -7.49
N THR A 248 -0.15 -6.33 -8.20
CA THR A 248 1.19 -6.53 -8.76
C THR A 248 2.05 -5.31 -8.42
N LEU A 249 3.29 -5.54 -8.02
CA LEU A 249 4.25 -4.50 -7.67
C LEU A 249 5.63 -4.92 -8.16
N THR A 250 6.30 -4.03 -8.89
CA THR A 250 7.68 -4.20 -9.33
C THR A 250 8.51 -2.99 -8.90
N LEU A 251 9.59 -3.26 -8.16
CA LEU A 251 10.58 -2.28 -7.74
C LEU A 251 11.86 -2.50 -8.55
N THR A 252 12.36 -1.46 -9.20
CA THR A 252 13.60 -1.49 -10.00
C THR A 252 14.48 -0.29 -9.69
N ASN A 253 15.70 -0.23 -10.25
CA ASN A 253 16.65 0.85 -10.02
C ASN A 253 16.89 1.13 -8.53
N ILE A 254 16.90 0.06 -7.73
CA ILE A 254 17.00 0.15 -6.28
C ILE A 254 18.42 0.57 -5.91
N THR A 255 18.55 1.64 -5.12
CA THR A 255 19.83 2.15 -4.64
C THR A 255 19.73 2.47 -3.16
N PHE A 256 20.58 1.84 -2.35
CA PHE A 256 20.68 2.07 -0.91
C PHE A 256 21.82 3.05 -0.58
N GLY A 257 21.70 3.76 0.53
CA GLY A 257 22.77 4.61 1.07
C GLY A 257 22.97 5.93 0.30
N VAL A 258 21.95 6.36 -0.44
CA VAL A 258 21.97 7.60 -1.24
C VAL A 258 21.85 8.81 -0.30
N GLU A 259 22.65 9.84 -0.54
CA GLU A 259 22.47 11.14 0.11
C GLU A 259 21.22 11.83 -0.45
N LEU A 260 20.27 12.17 0.41
CA LEU A 260 18.99 12.79 0.04
C LEU A 260 18.81 14.09 0.82
N ASP A 261 18.47 15.16 0.12
CA ASP A 261 18.15 16.47 0.69
C ASP A 261 16.90 16.38 1.59
N ASP A 262 16.98 16.97 2.78
CA ASP A 262 15.87 17.04 3.73
C ASP A 262 14.66 17.80 3.16
N GLN A 263 14.88 18.78 2.27
CA GLN A 263 13.79 19.55 1.66
C GLN A 263 12.86 18.71 0.78
N LEU A 264 13.34 17.56 0.27
CA LEU A 264 12.49 16.64 -0.48
C LEU A 264 11.37 16.06 0.40
N PHE A 265 11.54 16.06 1.71
CA PHE A 265 10.62 15.44 2.67
C PHE A 265 9.81 16.47 3.46
N ASP A 266 9.81 17.74 3.04
CA ASP A 266 8.95 18.76 3.63
C ASP A 266 7.48 18.49 3.28
N MET A 267 6.70 18.14 4.29
CA MET A 267 5.27 17.85 4.19
C MET A 267 4.40 19.10 4.31
N THR A 268 4.97 20.31 4.20
CA THR A 268 4.19 21.55 4.21
C THR A 268 3.46 21.69 2.88
N VAL A 269 2.13 21.85 2.95
CA VAL A 269 1.32 22.17 1.76
C VAL A 269 1.65 23.60 1.34
N PRO A 270 1.92 23.88 0.05
CA PRO A 270 2.18 25.23 -0.41
C PRO A 270 0.98 26.16 -0.16
N ASP A 271 1.25 27.41 0.23
CA ASP A 271 0.20 28.38 0.61
C ASP A 271 -0.80 28.71 -0.50
N ASP A 272 -0.42 28.51 -1.77
CA ASP A 272 -1.27 28.77 -2.94
C ASP A 272 -2.08 27.54 -3.38
N TYR A 273 -2.05 26.45 -2.61
CA TYR A 273 -2.81 25.23 -2.89
C TYR A 273 -4.16 25.22 -2.19
N LEU A 274 -5.17 24.69 -2.89
CA LEU A 274 -6.41 24.21 -2.27
C LEU A 274 -6.14 22.89 -1.56
N ALA A 275 -6.35 22.81 -0.25
CA ALA A 275 -6.13 21.59 0.50
C ALA A 275 -7.43 21.06 1.13
N MET A 276 -7.62 19.73 1.08
CA MET A 276 -8.66 19.03 1.83
C MET A 276 -8.01 18.07 2.84
N ASN A 277 -8.38 18.20 4.12
CA ASN A 277 -8.05 17.20 5.11
C ASN A 277 -9.08 16.06 5.04
N MET A 278 -8.65 14.87 4.62
CA MET A 278 -9.52 13.70 4.48
C MET A 278 -9.99 13.13 5.82
N SER A 279 -9.31 13.43 6.93
CA SER A 279 -9.73 12.98 8.27
C SER A 279 -10.82 13.86 8.86
N THR A 280 -10.74 15.18 8.67
CA THR A 280 -11.69 16.16 9.25
C THR A 280 -12.73 16.65 8.25
N GLU A 281 -12.57 16.34 6.96
CA GLU A 281 -13.32 16.88 5.82
C GLU A 281 -13.21 18.41 5.68
N GLU A 282 -12.21 19.04 6.34
CA GLU A 282 -12.01 20.48 6.31
C GLU A 282 -11.21 20.94 5.08
N PHE A 283 -11.62 22.07 4.51
CA PHE A 283 -10.93 22.70 3.39
C PHE A 283 -10.10 23.92 3.82
N THR A 284 -8.85 23.98 3.35
CA THR A 284 -8.05 25.21 3.33
C THR A 284 -8.10 25.79 1.91
N ILE A 285 -8.76 26.94 1.75
CA ILE A 285 -9.00 27.58 0.46
C ILE A 285 -8.22 28.91 0.43
N PRO A 286 -7.24 29.08 -0.47
CA PRO A 286 -6.38 30.27 -0.50
C PRO A 286 -7.01 31.46 -1.26
N PHE A 287 -8.32 31.39 -1.55
CA PHE A 287 -9.07 32.37 -2.32
C PHE A 287 -10.50 32.52 -1.79
N GLU A 288 -11.18 33.59 -2.22
CA GLU A 288 -12.58 33.81 -1.89
C GLU A 288 -13.48 32.80 -2.62
N LEU A 289 -14.26 32.04 -1.86
CA LEU A 289 -15.19 31.06 -2.40
C LEU A 289 -16.50 31.75 -2.84
N THR A 290 -16.57 32.12 -4.11
CA THR A 290 -17.73 32.81 -4.72
C THR A 290 -18.73 31.84 -5.36
N GLU A 291 -19.92 32.35 -5.71
CA GLU A 291 -20.96 31.59 -6.44
C GLU A 291 -20.48 30.99 -7.76
N LYS A 292 -19.42 31.55 -8.36
CA LYS A 292 -18.83 31.01 -9.59
C LYS A 292 -18.41 29.55 -9.40
N TYR A 293 -17.77 29.22 -8.27
CA TYR A 293 -17.32 27.85 -7.99
C TYR A 293 -18.48 26.90 -7.78
N LEU A 294 -19.60 27.39 -7.19
CA LEU A 294 -20.84 26.63 -7.09
C LEU A 294 -21.40 26.29 -8.48
N VAL A 295 -21.47 27.27 -9.38
CA VAL A 295 -21.95 27.06 -10.75
C VAL A 295 -21.04 26.10 -11.52
N GLU A 296 -19.73 26.28 -11.43
CA GLU A 296 -18.72 25.47 -12.12
C GLU A 296 -18.77 24.00 -11.67
N GLY A 297 -18.81 23.74 -10.37
CA GLY A 297 -18.93 22.37 -9.86
C GLY A 297 -20.26 21.70 -10.21
N LEU A 298 -21.37 22.46 -10.22
CA LEU A 298 -22.67 21.95 -10.68
C LEU A 298 -22.67 21.62 -12.17
N GLU A 299 -22.05 22.45 -13.01
CA GLU A 299 -21.89 22.20 -14.44
C GLU A 299 -21.09 20.92 -14.71
N ILE A 300 -19.95 20.77 -14.04
CA ILE A 300 -19.08 19.60 -14.16
C ILE A 300 -19.82 18.33 -13.72
N ALA A 301 -20.47 18.36 -12.55
CA ALA A 301 -21.26 17.24 -12.05
C ALA A 301 -22.37 16.83 -13.02
N ALA A 302 -23.01 17.79 -13.70
CA ALA A 302 -24.02 17.49 -14.72
C ALA A 302 -23.41 16.90 -16.00
N ASN A 303 -22.26 17.42 -16.44
CA ASN A 303 -21.57 16.95 -17.65
C ASN A 303 -21.08 15.51 -17.52
N HIS A 304 -20.54 15.11 -16.36
CA HIS A 304 -20.18 13.72 -16.07
C HIS A 304 -21.36 12.75 -16.14
N ARG A 305 -22.59 13.28 -16.09
CA ARG A 305 -23.85 12.52 -16.06
C ARG A 305 -24.65 12.67 -17.35
N GLY A 306 -23.98 13.01 -18.46
CA GLY A 306 -24.64 13.17 -19.76
C GLY A 306 -25.58 14.38 -19.80
N GLY A 307 -25.23 15.44 -19.08
CA GLY A 307 -25.99 16.69 -19.01
C GLY A 307 -27.15 16.66 -18.00
N LYS A 308 -27.13 15.77 -17.02
CA LYS A 308 -28.15 15.71 -15.96
C LYS A 308 -27.55 16.01 -14.61
N PHE A 309 -28.16 16.91 -13.86
CA PHE A 309 -27.75 17.17 -12.49
C PHE A 309 -27.93 15.93 -11.60
N PRO A 310 -27.02 15.67 -10.64
CA PRO A 310 -27.03 14.45 -9.82
C PRO A 310 -28.28 14.34 -8.94
N THR A 311 -28.63 13.13 -8.50
CA THR A 311 -29.67 12.96 -7.46
C THR A 311 -29.33 13.68 -6.15
N PHE A 312 -28.03 13.79 -5.84
CA PHE A 312 -27.54 14.39 -4.61
C PHE A 312 -26.28 15.21 -4.87
N PHE A 313 -26.19 16.40 -4.25
CA PHE A 313 -25.03 17.28 -4.35
C PHE A 313 -24.84 18.04 -3.03
N GLY A 314 -24.02 17.48 -2.13
CA GLY A 314 -23.88 17.92 -0.74
C GLY A 314 -25.11 17.65 0.13
N ARG A 315 -26.30 18.03 -0.34
CA ARG A 315 -27.63 17.69 0.17
C ARG A 315 -28.50 17.23 -0.99
N GLY A 316 -29.70 16.71 -0.72
CA GLY A 316 -30.63 16.30 -1.76
C GLY A 316 -31.93 15.75 -1.18
N ARG A 317 -32.66 14.98 -1.99
CA ARG A 317 -33.87 14.28 -1.56
C ARG A 317 -33.58 13.40 -0.34
N PRO A 318 -34.33 13.53 0.78
CA PRO A 318 -34.12 12.67 1.94
C PRO A 318 -34.62 11.25 1.64
N GLY A 319 -34.01 10.27 2.29
CA GLY A 319 -34.43 8.86 2.21
C GLY A 319 -33.32 7.92 1.75
N LYS A 320 -33.47 6.64 2.09
CA LYS A 320 -32.48 5.61 1.74
C LYS A 320 -32.41 5.41 0.22
N GLU A 321 -33.55 5.39 -0.47
CA GLU A 321 -33.61 5.17 -1.91
C GLU A 321 -32.83 6.21 -2.72
N ALA A 322 -33.00 7.51 -2.39
CA ALA A 322 -32.24 8.58 -3.05
C ALA A 322 -30.73 8.47 -2.79
N ARG A 323 -30.33 8.04 -1.59
CA ARG A 323 -28.92 7.79 -1.26
C ARG A 323 -28.36 6.58 -2.02
N ASP A 324 -29.11 5.48 -2.07
CA ASP A 324 -28.71 4.26 -2.77
C ASP A 324 -28.59 4.54 -4.28
N LYS A 325 -29.56 5.27 -4.87
CA LYS A 325 -29.50 5.77 -6.26
C LYS A 325 -28.26 6.62 -6.49
N HIS A 326 -27.99 7.60 -5.62
CA HIS A 326 -26.80 8.46 -5.74
C HIS A 326 -25.49 7.65 -5.72
N LEU A 327 -25.35 6.67 -4.80
CA LEU A 327 -24.16 5.82 -4.72
C LEU A 327 -23.99 4.96 -5.99
N GLU A 328 -25.07 4.35 -6.47
CA GLU A 328 -25.07 3.62 -7.74
C GLU A 328 -24.64 4.53 -8.90
N GLU A 329 -25.16 5.75 -8.92
CA GLU A 329 -24.87 6.76 -9.93
C GLU A 329 -23.43 7.28 -9.88
N ALA A 330 -22.88 7.50 -8.68
CA ALA A 330 -21.52 7.96 -8.47
C ALA A 330 -20.49 6.89 -8.87
N SER A 331 -20.75 5.61 -8.58
CA SER A 331 -19.87 4.50 -8.99
C SER A 331 -19.70 4.32 -10.50
N ARG A 332 -20.53 5.01 -11.30
CA ARG A 332 -20.46 5.00 -12.77
C ARG A 332 -19.57 6.09 -13.36
N ILE A 333 -19.08 7.00 -12.53
CA ILE A 333 -18.32 8.17 -12.97
C ILE A 333 -16.85 7.93 -12.70
N VAL A 334 -16.03 8.22 -13.71
CA VAL A 334 -14.58 8.26 -13.58
C VAL A 334 -14.12 9.68 -13.87
N ALA A 335 -14.13 10.52 -12.82
CA ALA A 335 -13.79 11.92 -12.93
C ALA A 335 -12.27 12.14 -12.78
N PRO A 336 -11.68 13.07 -13.54
CA PRO A 336 -10.38 13.65 -13.19
C PRO A 336 -10.45 14.40 -11.86
N ILE A 337 -9.35 14.42 -11.10
CA ILE A 337 -9.29 15.07 -9.78
C ILE A 337 -9.64 16.58 -9.83
N GLU A 338 -9.40 17.28 -10.95
CA GLU A 338 -9.78 18.72 -11.08
C GLU A 338 -11.29 18.88 -10.98
N ASP A 339 -12.01 17.99 -11.66
CA ASP A 339 -13.45 17.99 -11.70
C ASP A 339 -14.02 17.63 -10.31
N ASP A 340 -13.36 16.70 -9.60
CA ASP A 340 -13.70 16.36 -8.21
C ASP A 340 -13.53 17.59 -7.29
N PHE A 341 -12.40 18.29 -7.34
CA PHE A 341 -12.20 19.50 -6.54
C PHE A 341 -13.20 20.60 -6.87
N ALA A 342 -13.57 20.80 -8.15
CA ALA A 342 -14.61 21.75 -8.51
C ALA A 342 -15.97 21.37 -7.91
N CYS A 343 -16.35 20.09 -7.97
CA CYS A 343 -17.57 19.59 -7.33
C CYS A 343 -17.53 19.74 -5.79
N MET A 344 -16.36 19.53 -5.19
CA MET A 344 -16.15 19.69 -3.74
C MET A 344 -16.25 21.15 -3.31
N LEU A 345 -15.61 22.08 -4.04
CA LEU A 345 -15.72 23.53 -3.79
C LEU A 345 -17.16 24.01 -3.88
N ALA A 346 -17.93 23.51 -4.84
CA ALA A 346 -19.34 23.82 -4.98
C ALA A 346 -20.17 23.32 -3.78
N THR A 347 -19.84 22.14 -3.23
CA THR A 347 -20.47 21.65 -1.99
C THR A 347 -20.04 22.49 -0.78
N GLU A 348 -18.75 22.82 -0.69
CA GLU A 348 -18.16 23.61 0.39
C GLU A 348 -18.70 25.05 0.44
N TYR A 349 -19.15 25.60 -0.70
CA TYR A 349 -19.83 26.90 -0.74
C TYR A 349 -21.04 26.92 0.20
N PHE A 350 -21.83 25.85 0.22
CA PHE A 350 -22.98 25.74 1.12
C PHE A 350 -22.59 25.56 2.58
N VAL A 351 -21.49 24.84 2.85
CA VAL A 351 -20.95 24.66 4.21
C VAL A 351 -20.50 26.00 4.80
N ARG A 352 -19.92 26.87 3.97
CA ARG A 352 -19.43 28.21 4.37
C ARG A 352 -20.50 29.29 4.40
N LEU A 353 -21.76 28.99 4.09
CA LEU A 353 -22.83 29.97 4.23
C LEU A 353 -22.91 30.47 5.68
N PRO A 354 -23.21 31.77 5.90
CA PRO A 354 -23.34 32.32 7.25
C PRO A 354 -24.28 31.49 8.13
N LYS A 355 -23.94 31.33 9.41
CA LYS A 355 -24.80 30.62 10.37
C LYS A 355 -26.21 31.20 10.36
N GLY A 356 -27.21 30.33 10.22
CA GLY A 356 -28.62 30.72 10.08
C GLY A 356 -29.10 30.83 8.63
N SER A 357 -28.23 30.61 7.65
CA SER A 357 -28.65 30.48 6.25
C SER A 357 -29.47 29.21 6.04
N GLU A 358 -30.42 29.29 5.12
CA GLU A 358 -31.20 28.14 4.63
C GLU A 358 -30.68 27.77 3.24
N TRP A 359 -30.59 26.48 2.93
CA TRP A 359 -30.29 26.04 1.57
C TRP A 359 -30.82 24.64 1.28
N GLN A 360 -31.07 24.38 0.00
CA GLN A 360 -31.50 23.07 -0.46
C GLN A 360 -31.03 22.83 -1.90
N TYR A 361 -30.47 21.65 -2.13
CA TYR A 361 -30.31 21.10 -3.46
C TYR A 361 -31.61 20.43 -3.90
N VAL A 362 -32.06 20.79 -5.11
CA VAL A 362 -33.30 20.33 -5.74
C VAL A 362 -33.13 19.85 -7.19
N GLY A 363 -31.88 19.63 -7.62
CA GLY A 363 -31.51 19.39 -9.01
C GLY A 363 -31.65 17.96 -9.50
N GLU A 364 -32.19 17.03 -8.71
CA GLU A 364 -32.36 15.63 -9.12
C GLU A 364 -33.04 15.55 -10.50
N ASP A 365 -32.37 14.90 -11.46
CA ASP A 365 -32.84 14.67 -12.83
C ASP A 365 -33.18 15.95 -13.63
N VAL A 366 -32.76 17.13 -13.17
CA VAL A 366 -32.84 18.36 -13.95
C VAL A 366 -31.85 18.27 -15.12
N GLN A 367 -32.29 18.68 -16.30
CA GLN A 367 -31.46 18.72 -17.50
C GLN A 367 -30.65 20.02 -17.53
N LEU A 368 -29.35 19.91 -17.79
CA LEU A 368 -28.48 21.04 -18.09
C LEU A 368 -29.02 21.81 -19.29
N GLY A 369 -29.21 23.12 -19.13
CA GLY A 369 -29.85 24.03 -20.09
C GLY A 369 -31.33 24.33 -19.78
N ASP A 370 -31.97 23.69 -18.80
CA ASP A 370 -33.37 23.97 -18.45
C ASP A 370 -33.50 25.26 -17.61
N ALA A 371 -33.78 26.38 -18.27
CA ALA A 371 -33.94 27.70 -17.66
C ALA A 371 -35.14 27.85 -16.70
N LYS A 372 -36.02 26.84 -16.62
CA LYS A 372 -37.26 26.87 -15.82
C LYS A 372 -37.18 26.02 -14.55
N LYS A 373 -36.33 25.00 -14.53
CA LYS A 373 -36.21 24.10 -13.38
C LYS A 373 -35.12 24.57 -12.41
N PRO A 374 -35.42 24.69 -11.11
CA PRO A 374 -34.41 24.99 -10.10
C PRO A 374 -33.47 23.79 -9.91
N VAL A 375 -32.20 24.06 -9.60
CA VAL A 375 -31.17 23.08 -9.25
C VAL A 375 -30.82 23.19 -7.77
N CYS A 376 -30.69 24.39 -7.25
CA CYS A 376 -30.53 24.63 -5.82
C CYS A 376 -30.97 26.05 -5.49
N TRP A 377 -31.19 26.29 -4.20
CA TRP A 377 -31.48 27.62 -3.69
C TRP A 377 -30.89 27.79 -2.29
N TRP A 378 -30.64 29.04 -1.92
CA TRP A 378 -30.25 29.41 -0.56
C TRP A 378 -30.74 30.81 -0.19
N LYS A 379 -30.77 31.09 1.10
CA LYS A 379 -31.14 32.37 1.68
C LYS A 379 -30.22 32.70 2.84
N LEU A 380 -29.59 33.87 2.77
CA LEU A 380 -28.77 34.42 3.85
C LEU A 380 -29.67 34.92 5.00
N PRO A 381 -29.19 34.96 6.26
CA PRO A 381 -30.02 35.25 7.43
C PRO A 381 -30.82 36.55 7.33
N ASP A 382 -30.19 37.61 6.79
CA ASP A 382 -30.79 38.94 6.67
C ASP A 382 -31.40 39.23 5.28
N SER A 383 -31.38 38.24 4.37
CA SER A 383 -31.93 38.40 3.04
C SER A 383 -33.46 38.28 3.04
N LYS A 384 -34.13 39.13 2.24
CA LYS A 384 -35.57 39.02 1.98
C LYS A 384 -35.88 38.04 0.86
N THR A 385 -34.95 37.86 -0.07
CA THR A 385 -35.06 37.01 -1.24
C THR A 385 -34.20 35.76 -1.12
N TYR A 386 -34.54 34.74 -1.91
CA TYR A 386 -33.76 33.53 -2.14
C TYR A 386 -32.88 33.71 -3.37
N ARG A 387 -31.64 33.23 -3.31
CA ARG A 387 -30.80 32.99 -4.48
C ARG A 387 -31.16 31.62 -5.04
N VAL A 388 -31.44 31.53 -6.34
CA VAL A 388 -31.83 30.28 -7.01
C VAL A 388 -30.96 30.07 -8.24
N ILE A 389 -30.34 28.89 -8.36
CA ILE A 389 -29.68 28.43 -9.58
C ILE A 389 -30.67 27.56 -10.36
N TYR A 390 -30.80 27.82 -11.66
CA TYR A 390 -31.64 27.06 -12.58
C TYR A 390 -30.80 26.04 -13.38
N GLY A 391 -31.48 25.15 -14.11
CA GLY A 391 -30.84 24.13 -14.94
C GLY A 391 -29.98 24.72 -16.07
N ASP A 392 -30.22 25.95 -16.49
CA ASP A 392 -29.35 26.72 -17.40
C ASP A 392 -28.16 27.41 -16.70
N LEU A 393 -27.94 27.10 -15.41
CA LEU A 393 -26.92 27.66 -14.53
C LEU A 393 -27.07 29.16 -14.25
N SER A 394 -28.18 29.78 -14.66
CA SER A 394 -28.46 31.17 -14.32
C SER A 394 -28.81 31.31 -12.84
N ILE A 395 -28.27 32.36 -12.20
CA ILE A 395 -28.58 32.71 -10.81
C ILE A 395 -29.59 33.85 -10.80
N ARG A 396 -30.66 33.71 -10.00
CA ARG A 396 -31.72 34.72 -9.89
C ARG A 396 -32.07 34.96 -8.42
N ASP A 397 -32.44 36.20 -8.10
CA ASP A 397 -33.09 36.53 -6.85
C ASP A 397 -34.60 36.28 -6.98
N VAL A 398 -35.17 35.57 -6.02
CA VAL A 398 -36.57 35.13 -6.04
C VAL A 398 -37.24 35.47 -4.71
N GLU A 399 -38.43 36.04 -4.77
CA GLU A 399 -39.23 36.34 -3.57
C GLU A 399 -39.74 35.04 -2.92
N PRO A 400 -39.97 35.00 -1.59
CA PRO A 400 -40.46 33.79 -0.91
C PRO A 400 -41.75 33.20 -1.51
N SER A 401 -42.65 34.04 -2.02
CA SER A 401 -43.89 33.60 -2.68
C SER A 401 -43.68 32.94 -4.04
N ASP A 402 -42.55 33.25 -4.69
CA ASP A 402 -42.20 32.79 -6.03
C ASP A 402 -41.12 31.70 -5.99
N LEU A 403 -40.71 31.26 -4.79
CA LEU A 403 -39.73 30.19 -4.62
C LEU A 403 -40.22 28.94 -5.34
N PRO A 404 -39.43 28.39 -6.28
CA PRO A 404 -39.84 27.21 -7.04
C PRO A 404 -40.21 26.05 -6.12
N LYS A 405 -41.31 25.37 -6.44
CA LYS A 405 -41.76 24.16 -5.73
C LYS A 405 -40.70 23.07 -5.85
N VAL A 406 -40.47 22.35 -4.75
CA VAL A 406 -39.56 21.21 -4.71
C VAL A 406 -40.32 19.95 -5.13
N PRO A 407 -39.94 19.26 -6.22
CA PRO A 407 -40.76 18.20 -6.81
C PRO A 407 -41.14 17.06 -5.85
N TRP A 408 -40.20 16.62 -5.00
CA TRP A 408 -40.42 15.50 -4.07
C TRP A 408 -40.89 15.91 -2.67
N LEU A 409 -41.13 17.20 -2.39
CA LEU A 409 -41.83 17.59 -1.15
C LEU A 409 -43.35 17.46 -1.31
N GLU A 410 -43.83 17.26 -2.54
CA GLU A 410 -45.25 17.07 -2.85
C GLU A 410 -45.62 15.59 -3.09
N GLU A 411 -44.62 14.68 -3.07
CA GLU A 411 -44.77 13.21 -3.09
C GLU A 411 -44.98 12.65 -1.68
#